data_AF-A0A922XLQ4-F1
#
_entry.id   AF-A0A922XLQ4-F1
#
_cell.length_a   1.000
_cell.length_b   1.000
_cell.length_c   1.000
_cell.angle_alpha   90.00
_cell.angle_beta   90.00
_cell.angle_gamma   90.00
#
_symmetry.space_group_name_H-M   'P 1'
#
loop_
_entity.id
_entity.type
_entity.pdbx_description
1 polymer ?
#
loop_
_entity_poly.entity_id
_entity_poly.type
_entity_poly.pdbx_seq_one_letter_code
_entity_poly.pdbx_strand_id
1 'polypeptide(L)'
;MDLEREISRRRRSVGGLLRRRDKLAAKLAALESEIATLGGAARGKGRPAGARKRPANEMSLVECLYKVLEGKTMSVSEAAEAVLKSGYQSSSPKFNTIVNQALINKKNRFEKKGRGLYTVK
;
A
#
# COMPACT_ATOMS: atom_id res chain seq x y z
N MET A 1 -50.33 -2.30 -23.92
CA MET A 1 -49.21 -2.51 -24.87
C MET A 1 -48.18 -1.37 -24.84
N ASP A 2 -48.53 -0.14 -24.45
CA ASP A 2 -47.57 0.98 -24.45
C ASP A 2 -46.52 0.96 -23.32
N LEU A 3 -46.87 0.45 -22.14
CA LEU A 3 -45.96 0.35 -20.99
C LEU A 3 -44.76 -0.57 -21.26
N GLU A 4 -44.96 -1.70 -21.94
CA GLU A 4 -43.89 -2.65 -22.25
C GLU A 4 -42.89 -2.09 -23.29
N ARG A 5 -43.40 -1.29 -24.24
CA ARG A 5 -42.56 -0.57 -25.22
C ARG A 5 -41.70 0.50 -24.55
N GLU A 6 -42.27 1.24 -23.61
CA GLU A 6 -41.55 2.28 -22.86
C GLU A 6 -40.49 1.67 -21.91
N ILE A 7 -40.81 0.57 -21.22
CA ILE A 7 -39.82 -0.18 -20.42
C ILE A 7 -38.67 -0.70 -21.30
N SER A 8 -38.98 -1.25 -22.47
CA SER A 8 -37.98 -1.75 -23.43
C SER A 8 -37.10 -0.63 -23.99
N ARG A 9 -37.64 0.58 -24.19
CA ARG A 9 -36.89 1.77 -24.59
C ARG A 9 -35.91 2.20 -23.49
N ARG A 10 -36.38 2.30 -22.24
CA ARG A 10 -35.55 2.69 -21.09
C ARG A 10 -34.41 1.69 -20.83
N ARG A 11 -34.68 0.39 -20.88
CA ARG A 11 -33.66 -0.66 -20.71
C ARG A 11 -32.55 -0.56 -21.76
N ARG A 12 -32.89 -0.29 -23.03
CA ARG A 12 -31.92 -0.08 -24.11
C ARG A 12 -31.05 1.16 -23.87
N SER A 13 -31.66 2.27 -23.46
CA SER A 13 -30.94 3.49 -23.12
C SER A 13 -29.97 3.30 -21.94
N VAL A 14 -30.39 2.59 -20.89
CA VAL A 14 -29.54 2.27 -19.73
C VAL A 14 -28.36 1.39 -20.14
N GLY A 15 -28.57 0.38 -20.99
CA GLY A 15 -27.48 -0.46 -21.50
C GLY A 15 -26.41 0.33 -22.27
N GLY A 16 -26.83 1.31 -23.07
CA GLY A 16 -25.92 2.25 -23.74
C GLY A 16 -25.13 3.12 -22.75
N LEU A 17 -25.79 3.64 -21.72
CA LEU A 17 -25.17 4.45 -20.67
C LEU A 17 -24.17 3.64 -19.82
N LEU A 18 -24.49 2.39 -19.46
CA LEU A 18 -23.58 1.51 -18.72
C LEU A 18 -22.31 1.23 -19.53
N ARG A 19 -22.43 0.92 -20.83
CA ARG A 19 -21.25 0.74 -21.70
C ARG A 19 -20.41 2.01 -21.80
N ARG A 20 -21.03 3.19 -21.85
CA ARG A 20 -20.31 4.48 -21.85
C ARG A 20 -19.61 4.71 -20.51
N ARG A 21 -20.27 4.43 -19.38
CA ARG A 21 -19.68 4.46 -18.04
C ARG A 21 -18.45 3.57 -17.97
N ASP A 22 -18.55 2.33 -18.44
CA ASP A 22 -17.45 1.36 -18.36
C ASP A 22 -16.26 1.76 -19.23
N LYS A 23 -16.51 2.29 -20.44
CA LYS A 23 -15.46 2.86 -21.29
C LYS A 23 -14.77 4.06 -20.64
N LEU A 24 -15.52 4.97 -20.02
CA LEU A 24 -14.96 6.12 -19.32
C LEU A 24 -14.18 5.71 -18.07
N ALA A 25 -14.68 4.72 -17.33
CA ALA A 25 -13.98 4.16 -16.16
C ALA A 25 -12.63 3.52 -16.56
N ALA A 26 -12.58 2.79 -17.68
CA ALA A 26 -11.34 2.22 -18.20
C ALA A 26 -10.32 3.31 -18.60
N LYS A 27 -10.78 4.39 -19.26
CA LYS A 27 -9.92 5.54 -19.59
C LYS A 27 -9.40 6.25 -18.35
N LEU A 28 -10.27 6.42 -17.35
CA LEU A 28 -9.91 7.03 -16.08
C LEU A 28 -8.86 6.20 -15.35
N ALA A 29 -9.01 4.86 -15.33
CA ALA A 29 -8.02 3.96 -14.76
C ALA A 29 -6.66 4.01 -15.48
N ALA A 30 -6.66 4.11 -16.81
CA ALA A 30 -5.41 4.27 -17.58
C ALA A 30 -4.68 5.58 -17.24
N LEU A 31 -5.42 6.69 -17.16
CA LEU A 31 -4.88 7.99 -16.78
C LEU A 31 -4.37 8.00 -15.33
N GLU A 32 -5.11 7.37 -14.40
CA GLU A 32 -4.66 7.20 -13.02
C GLU A 32 -3.35 6.39 -12.93
N SER A 33 -3.18 5.37 -13.79
CA SER A 33 -1.93 4.61 -13.88
C SER A 33 -0.76 5.47 -14.37
N GLU A 34 -0.97 6.30 -15.38
CA GLU A 34 0.04 7.23 -15.90
C GLU A 34 0.45 8.27 -14.83
N ILE A 35 -0.53 8.86 -14.14
CA ILE A 35 -0.30 9.76 -13.01
C ILE A 35 0.51 9.05 -11.91
N ALA A 36 0.18 7.81 -11.60
CA ALA A 36 0.90 7.03 -10.59
C ALA A 36 2.34 6.72 -11.02
N THR A 37 2.60 6.42 -12.30
CA THR A 37 3.97 6.23 -12.82
C THR A 37 4.82 7.49 -12.72
N LEU A 38 4.21 8.66 -12.91
CA LEU A 38 4.86 9.97 -12.77
C LEU A 38 4.96 10.44 -11.30
N GLY A 39 4.61 9.59 -10.33
CA GLY A 39 4.70 9.90 -8.90
C GLY A 39 3.59 10.79 -8.35
N GLY A 40 2.58 11.10 -9.16
CA GLY A 40 1.38 11.81 -8.72
C GLY A 40 0.41 10.90 -7.97
N ALA A 41 -0.32 11.47 -7.00
CA ALA A 41 -1.45 10.80 -6.37
C ALA A 41 -2.69 11.66 -6.61
N ALA A 42 -3.61 11.17 -7.46
CA ALA A 42 -4.93 11.77 -7.57
C ALA A 42 -5.66 11.57 -6.23
N ARG A 43 -5.79 12.65 -5.45
CA ARG A 43 -6.55 12.67 -4.18
C ARG A 43 -8.05 12.67 -4.50
N GLY A 44 -8.55 11.57 -5.06
CA GLY A 44 -9.97 11.33 -5.29
C GLY A 44 -10.58 10.59 -4.10
N LYS A 45 -11.46 11.25 -3.36
CA LYS A 45 -12.27 10.65 -2.29
C LYS A 45 -13.30 9.71 -2.94
N GLY A 46 -13.03 8.40 -3.01
CA GLY A 46 -14.09 7.42 -3.30
C GLY A 46 -13.82 6.21 -4.20
N ARG A 47 -12.59 5.91 -4.60
CA ARG A 47 -12.25 4.59 -5.19
C ARG A 47 -10.82 4.23 -4.81
N PRO A 48 -10.49 2.95 -4.57
CA PRO A 48 -9.13 2.56 -4.26
C PRO A 48 -8.28 2.81 -5.51
N ALA A 49 -7.69 3.99 -5.57
CA ALA A 49 -6.60 4.33 -6.47
C ALA A 49 -5.66 3.13 -6.46
N GLY A 50 -5.45 2.54 -7.64
CA GLY A 50 -4.78 1.27 -7.88
C GLY A 50 -3.98 0.84 -6.66
N ALA A 51 -4.60 0.00 -5.83
CA ALA A 51 -4.03 -0.39 -4.55
C ALA A 51 -2.63 -0.90 -4.88
N ARG A 52 -1.59 -0.08 -4.59
CA ARG A 52 -0.20 -0.50 -4.69
C ARG A 52 -0.21 -1.90 -4.11
N LYS A 53 0.05 -2.92 -4.95
CA LYS A 53 -0.07 -4.31 -4.55
C LYS A 53 0.87 -4.42 -3.36
N ARG A 54 0.30 -4.40 -2.16
CA ARG A 54 1.10 -4.35 -0.94
C ARG A 54 1.92 -5.65 -1.01
N PRO A 55 3.25 -5.59 -0.91
CA PRO A 55 4.04 -6.80 -0.88
C PRO A 55 3.43 -7.71 0.19
N ALA A 56 3.06 -8.92 -0.22
CA ALA A 56 2.45 -9.91 0.65
C ALA A 56 3.57 -10.53 1.47
N ASN A 57 3.96 -9.85 2.55
CA ASN A 57 4.93 -10.35 3.49
C ASN A 57 4.21 -11.31 4.45
N GLU A 58 4.83 -12.47 4.72
CA GLU A 58 4.30 -13.46 5.66
C GLU A 58 4.18 -12.92 7.09
N MET A 59 5.05 -11.96 7.44
CA MET A 59 5.11 -11.34 8.75
C MET A 59 5.07 -9.82 8.63
N SER A 60 4.53 -9.17 9.66
CA SER A 60 4.56 -7.72 9.75
C SER A 60 5.98 -7.20 9.94
N LEU A 61 6.24 -5.95 9.53
CA LEU A 61 7.55 -5.31 9.74
C LEU A 61 8.01 -5.37 11.20
N VAL A 62 7.08 -5.24 12.15
CA VAL A 62 7.36 -5.27 13.59
C VAL A 62 7.80 -6.66 14.04
N GLU A 63 7.20 -7.72 13.52
CA GLU A 63 7.58 -9.11 13.83
C GLU A 63 8.94 -9.46 13.22
N CYS A 64 9.19 -9.05 11.97
CA CYS A 64 10.51 -9.20 11.36
C CYS A 64 11.59 -8.46 12.17
N LEU A 65 11.32 -7.22 12.58
CA LEU A 65 12.25 -6.45 13.42
C LEU A 65 12.48 -7.11 14.78
N TYR A 66 11.45 -7.69 15.39
CA TYR A 66 11.58 -8.43 16.65
C TYR A 66 12.52 -9.62 16.50
N LYS A 67 12.32 -10.46 15.47
CA LYS A 67 13.19 -11.62 15.19
C LYS A 67 14.64 -11.23 14.89
N VAL A 68 14.83 -10.13 14.15
CA VAL A 68 16.16 -9.65 13.77
C VAL A 68 16.93 -9.07 14.96
N LEU A 69 16.24 -8.35 15.85
CA LEU A 69 16.82 -7.70 17.03
C LEU A 69 16.80 -8.59 18.29
N GLU A 70 16.31 -9.82 18.18
CA GLU A 70 16.31 -10.77 19.30
C GLU A 70 17.75 -11.12 19.69
N GLY A 71 18.13 -10.72 20.92
CA GLY A 71 19.48 -10.92 21.45
C GLY A 71 20.57 -10.05 20.81
N LYS A 72 20.22 -9.07 19.98
CA LYS A 72 21.20 -8.21 19.27
C LYS A 72 20.79 -6.75 19.30
N THR A 73 21.77 -5.88 19.52
CA THR A 73 21.60 -4.43 19.32
C THR A 73 22.10 -4.06 17.94
N MET A 74 21.26 -3.44 17.12
CA MET A 74 21.64 -3.01 15.77
C MET A 74 21.25 -1.56 15.53
N SER A 75 21.93 -0.93 14.57
CA SER A 75 21.52 0.36 14.02
C SER A 75 20.28 0.21 13.13
N VAL A 76 19.61 1.33 12.85
CA VAL A 76 18.45 1.37 11.93
C VAL A 76 18.79 0.77 10.56
N SER A 77 19.96 1.11 10.01
CA SER A 77 20.39 0.64 8.69
C SER A 77 20.62 -0.87 8.69
N GLU A 78 21.32 -1.39 9.69
CA GLU A 78 21.58 -2.82 9.82
C GLU A 78 20.28 -3.62 10.05
N ALA A 79 19.36 -3.09 10.87
CA ALA A 79 18.06 -3.71 11.09
C ALA A 79 17.24 -3.74 9.80
N ALA A 80 17.29 -2.69 8.98
CA ALA A 80 16.61 -2.65 7.69
C ALA A 80 17.17 -3.70 6.72
N GLU A 81 18.50 -3.81 6.61
CA GLU A 81 19.14 -4.83 5.78
C GLU A 81 18.81 -6.25 6.25
N ALA A 82 18.86 -6.50 7.56
CA ALA A 82 18.56 -7.80 8.11
C ALA A 82 17.08 -8.19 7.92
N VAL A 83 16.15 -7.23 7.99
CA VAL A 83 14.74 -7.46 7.65
C VAL A 83 14.58 -7.84 6.18
N LEU A 84 15.25 -7.15 5.25
CA LEU A 84 15.22 -7.53 3.83
C LEU A 84 15.83 -8.92 3.59
N LYS A 85 16.95 -9.24 4.25
CA LYS A 85 17.59 -10.57 4.21
C LYS A 85 16.71 -11.68 4.78
N SER A 86 15.82 -11.36 5.72
CA SER A 86 14.83 -12.31 6.27
C SER A 86 13.69 -12.65 5.31
N GLY A 87 13.67 -12.06 4.10
CA GLY A 87 12.64 -12.30 3.09
C GLY A 87 11.54 -11.23 3.05
N TYR A 88 11.64 -10.18 3.88
CA TYR A 88 10.67 -9.08 3.84
C TYR A 88 10.84 -8.26 2.56
N GLN A 89 9.76 -8.08 1.80
CA GLN A 89 9.77 -7.30 0.58
C GLN A 89 9.28 -5.87 0.85
N SER A 90 10.06 -4.89 0.40
CA SER A 90 9.71 -3.47 0.46
C SER A 90 10.13 -2.79 -0.84
N SER A 91 9.20 -2.11 -1.49
CA SER A 91 9.46 -1.28 -2.67
C SER A 91 9.68 0.20 -2.32
N SER A 92 9.80 0.53 -1.02
CA SER A 92 9.91 1.92 -0.58
C SER A 92 11.36 2.41 -0.64
N PRO A 93 11.66 3.52 -1.36
CA PRO A 93 12.99 4.10 -1.38
C PRO A 93 13.40 4.69 -0.02
N LYS A 94 12.45 4.90 0.89
CA LYS A 94 12.68 5.42 2.26
C LYS A 94 12.50 4.34 3.32
N PHE A 95 12.85 3.09 3.01
CA PHE A 95 12.64 1.97 3.92
C PHE A 95 13.33 2.17 5.28
N ASN A 96 14.55 2.71 5.32
CA ASN A 96 15.24 3.05 6.57
C ASN A 96 14.45 4.01 7.46
N THR A 97 13.77 5.00 6.86
CA THR A 97 12.90 5.93 7.61
C THR A 97 11.69 5.21 8.18
N ILE A 98 11.10 4.27 7.42
CA ILE A 98 9.97 3.45 7.89
C ILE A 98 10.38 2.56 9.05
N VAL A 99 11.56 1.93 8.96
CA VAL A 99 12.13 1.11 10.05
C VAL A 99 12.37 1.96 11.29
N ASN A 100 13.00 3.13 11.15
CA ASN A 100 13.21 4.05 12.28
C ASN A 100 11.88 4.47 12.94
N GLN A 101 10.87 4.81 12.14
CA GLN A 101 9.54 5.13 12.66
C GLN A 101 8.91 3.95 13.40
N ALA A 102 9.04 2.72 12.88
CA ALA A 102 8.54 1.53 13.54
C ALA A 102 9.22 1.30 14.91
N LEU A 103 10.55 1.44 14.97
CA LEU A 103 11.33 1.30 16.20
C LEU A 103 10.97 2.38 17.25
N ILE A 104 10.81 3.64 16.83
CA ILE A 104 10.45 4.75 17.72
C ILE A 104 9.01 4.65 18.23
N ASN A 105 8.07 4.24 17.37
CA ASN A 105 6.65 4.22 17.70
C ASN A 105 6.26 3.00 18.55
N LYS A 106 6.99 1.89 18.45
CA LYS A 106 6.72 0.64 19.18
C LYS A 106 7.59 0.50 20.43
N LYS A 107 7.57 1.53 21.29
CA LYS A 107 8.33 1.59 22.57
C LYS A 107 8.07 0.43 23.54
N ASN A 108 6.95 -0.27 23.38
CA ASN A 108 6.62 -1.43 24.21
C ASN A 108 7.40 -2.68 23.80
N ARG A 109 7.94 -2.73 22.58
CA ARG A 109 8.68 -3.89 22.03
C ARG A 109 10.16 -3.61 21.77
N PHE A 110 10.51 -2.34 21.55
CA PHE A 110 11.89 -1.95 21.25
C PHE A 110 12.38 -0.88 22.22
N GLU A 111 13.64 -0.99 22.61
CA GLU A 111 14.35 -0.05 23.46
C GLU A 111 15.52 0.56 22.69
N LYS A 112 15.75 1.86 22.87
CA LYS A 112 16.89 2.57 22.31
C LYS A 112 18.06 2.48 23.28
N LYS A 113 19.14 1.81 22.89
CA LYS A 113 20.37 1.66 23.71
C LYS A 113 21.42 2.73 23.47
N GLY A 114 21.30 3.51 22.40
CA GLY A 114 22.28 4.55 22.05
C GLY A 114 21.90 5.38 20.84
N ARG A 115 22.87 6.08 20.25
CA ARG A 115 22.66 6.97 19.09
C ARG A 115 22.28 6.16 17.84
N GLY A 116 20.99 5.93 17.67
CA GLY A 116 20.44 5.17 16.53
C GLY A 116 20.52 3.64 16.69
N LEU A 117 20.85 3.16 17.90
CA LEU A 117 20.95 1.74 18.23
C LEU A 117 19.69 1.29 18.96
N TYR A 118 19.11 0.18 18.51
CA TYR A 118 17.88 -0.40 19.05
C TYR A 118 18.07 -1.88 19.36
N THR A 119 17.34 -2.35 20.36
CA THR A 119 17.23 -3.75 20.75
C THR A 119 15.77 -4.09 21.09
N VAL A 120 15.44 -5.37 21.14
CA VAL A 120 14.18 -5.85 21.73
C VAL A 120 14.19 -5.58 23.24
N LYS A 121 13.01 -5.21 23.77
CA LYS A 121 12.77 -5.03 25.21
C LYS A 121 12.48 -6.37 25.90
#